data_AF-A0A954LSP1-F1
#
_entry.id   AF-A0A954LSP1-F1
#
_cell.length_a   1.000
_cell.length_b   1.000
_cell.length_c   1.000
_cell.angle_alpha   90.00
_cell.angle_beta   90.00
_cell.angle_gamma   90.00
#
_symmetry.space_group_name_H-M   'P 1'
#
loop_
_entity.id
_entity.type
_entity.pdbx_description
1 polymer ?
#
loop_
_entity_poly.entity_id
_entity_poly.type
_entity_poly.pdbx_seq_one_letter_code
_entity_poly.pdbx_strand_id
1 'polypeptide(L)'
;MRSVRDLRRVSIVAVLFLVLLRISIGWQLLYEGLWKYQTLSTPKPWSAEGYLKNSQGPFRQQFREMTGDPDDLNWLDYEKVSSRWDRWRNQFASHYGLSEDQLKRVNALLDGPARHAEKLDVLPASVPLHDPQTSTDKRLAKIVSYDAERHLLLTDANTPPLPSEVDELLAYVPVTRNYSGELEGGTEEEQAYFVAIEKLAKRSQGLSARQKLKALLLGDPERLGATGVQREDTDIYVPEMGTIISDDDSTVLLKYGEIQRYKDMLAEYEAQLAQATTDYQRDHLSRVWSVIQQKRTQLVQPVIALEKNLQSEATELLTPEQLSAGELNWENNPIHRVNQMTIWSLLILGGFLIVGLFTPLAAIAAAGMLMMFYLAMPPFPGLPEAPGPDHSLYVNKNVIEAIALLAIAFIPTGRWFGLDGLYSRMFGGDYD
;
A
#
# COMPACT_ATOMS: atom_id res chain seq x y z
N MET A 1 -29.99 67.71 -19.28
CA MET A 1 -28.84 66.78 -19.22
C MET A 1 -29.30 65.48 -18.57
N ARG A 2 -29.32 64.37 -19.32
CA ARG A 2 -29.68 63.05 -18.77
C ARG A 2 -28.57 62.60 -17.82
N SER A 3 -28.94 62.33 -16.58
CA SER A 3 -28.08 61.69 -15.58
C SER A 3 -27.43 60.45 -16.19
N VAL A 4 -26.10 60.45 -16.25
CA VAL A 4 -25.33 59.24 -16.56
C VAL A 4 -25.66 58.24 -15.47
N ARG A 5 -26.37 57.16 -15.80
CA ARG A 5 -26.60 56.06 -14.87
C ARG A 5 -25.22 55.57 -14.43
N ASP A 6 -24.96 55.71 -13.14
CA ASP A 6 -23.77 55.20 -12.49
C ASP A 6 -23.69 53.68 -12.72
N LEU A 7 -22.82 53.26 -13.64
CA LEU A 7 -22.65 51.87 -14.09
C LEU A 7 -22.19 50.93 -12.95
N ARG A 8 -21.86 51.46 -11.77
CA ARG A 8 -21.30 50.74 -10.63
C ARG A 8 -22.31 50.37 -9.54
N ARG A 9 -23.60 50.69 -9.69
CA ARG A 9 -24.61 50.33 -8.69
C ARG A 9 -25.00 48.85 -8.78
N VAL A 10 -24.41 48.04 -7.91
CA VAL A 10 -24.84 46.64 -7.70
C VAL A 10 -26.19 46.64 -7.00
N SER A 11 -27.18 45.94 -7.56
CA SER A 11 -28.50 45.85 -6.94
C SER A 11 -28.45 45.03 -5.64
N ILE A 12 -29.35 45.30 -4.69
CA ILE A 12 -29.45 44.53 -3.43
C ILE A 12 -29.65 43.03 -3.73
N VAL A 13 -30.41 42.72 -4.78
CA VAL A 13 -30.63 41.35 -5.25
C VAL A 13 -29.32 40.72 -5.74
N ALA A 14 -28.51 41.45 -6.50
CA ALA A 14 -27.20 40.97 -6.94
C ALA A 14 -26.24 40.76 -5.76
N VAL A 15 -26.22 41.67 -4.78
CA VAL A 15 -25.46 41.50 -3.52
C VAL A 15 -25.88 40.21 -2.81
N LEU A 16 -27.19 39.99 -2.65
CA LEU A 16 -27.72 38.77 -2.02
C LEU A 16 -27.24 37.51 -2.74
N PHE A 17 -27.37 37.43 -4.06
CA PHE A 17 -26.95 36.25 -4.82
C PHE A 17 -25.44 36.04 -4.83
N LEU A 18 -24.63 37.10 -4.83
CA LEU A 18 -23.16 36.99 -4.75
C LEU A 18 -22.70 36.48 -3.37
N VAL A 19 -23.37 36.92 -2.30
CA VAL A 19 -23.14 36.40 -0.95
C VAL A 19 -23.59 34.93 -0.86
N LEU A 20 -24.76 34.60 -1.39
CA LEU A 20 -25.25 33.22 -1.44
C LEU A 20 -24.32 32.32 -2.25
N LEU A 21 -23.83 32.78 -3.41
CA LEU A 21 -22.87 32.05 -4.22
C LEU A 21 -21.58 31.76 -3.44
N ARG A 22 -21.03 32.76 -2.74
CA ARG A 22 -19.85 32.57 -1.88
C ARG A 22 -20.10 31.53 -0.79
N ILE A 23 -21.23 31.64 -0.08
CA ILE A 23 -21.58 30.70 1.00
C ILE A 23 -21.80 29.29 0.44
N SER A 24 -22.47 29.15 -0.71
CA SER A 24 -22.73 27.86 -1.35
C SER A 24 -21.44 27.16 -1.79
N ILE A 25 -20.51 27.87 -2.43
CA ILE A 25 -19.21 27.29 -2.80
C ILE A 25 -18.41 26.95 -1.54
N GLY A 26 -18.39 27.85 -0.55
CA GLY A 26 -17.73 27.59 0.74
C GLY A 26 -18.30 26.36 1.46
N TRP A 27 -19.62 26.20 1.46
CA TRP A 27 -20.32 25.03 2.00
C TRP A 27 -19.89 23.75 1.30
N GLN A 28 -19.86 23.75 -0.03
CA GLN A 28 -19.44 22.58 -0.78
C GLN A 28 -18.00 22.16 -0.44
N LEU A 29 -17.06 23.11 -0.43
CA LEU A 29 -15.67 22.82 -0.06
C LEU A 29 -15.55 22.30 1.37
N LEU A 30 -16.23 22.96 2.32
CA LEU A 30 -16.21 22.57 3.73
C LEU A 30 -16.78 21.16 3.92
N TYR A 31 -17.93 20.87 3.33
CA TYR A 31 -18.58 19.57 3.43
C TYR A 31 -17.73 18.46 2.81
N GLU A 32 -17.15 18.70 1.62
CA GLU A 32 -16.22 17.77 0.99
C GLU A 32 -14.98 17.48 1.86
N GLY A 33 -14.45 18.51 2.55
CA GLY A 33 -13.36 18.34 3.52
C GLY A 33 -13.78 17.55 4.75
N LEU A 34 -14.97 17.83 5.31
CA LEU A 34 -15.50 17.14 6.49
C LEU A 34 -15.76 15.67 6.19
N TRP A 35 -16.37 15.36 5.04
CA TRP A 35 -16.61 13.98 4.63
C TRP A 35 -15.29 13.21 4.51
N LYS A 36 -14.27 13.78 3.85
CA LYS A 36 -12.94 13.14 3.73
C LYS A 36 -12.29 12.95 5.11
N TYR A 37 -12.35 13.95 5.98
CA TYR A 37 -11.84 13.85 7.35
C TYR A 37 -12.52 12.73 8.15
N GLN A 38 -13.85 12.63 8.07
CA GLN A 38 -14.61 11.60 8.79
C GLN A 38 -14.30 10.18 8.29
N THR A 39 -13.98 9.99 7.01
CA THR A 39 -13.59 8.67 6.51
C THR A 39 -12.27 8.18 7.09
N LEU A 40 -11.41 9.08 7.62
CA LEU A 40 -10.12 8.70 8.19
C LEU A 40 -10.24 7.75 9.39
N SER A 41 -11.40 7.74 10.07
CA SER A 41 -11.69 6.82 11.17
C SER A 41 -12.53 5.60 10.75
N THR A 42 -12.56 5.29 9.44
CA THR A 42 -13.31 4.16 8.90
C THR A 42 -12.36 3.15 8.26
N PRO A 43 -12.78 1.88 8.06
CA PRO A 43 -11.93 0.85 7.44
C PRO A 43 -11.49 1.15 6.01
N LYS A 44 -12.08 2.14 5.36
CA LYS A 44 -11.75 2.59 4.00
C LYS A 44 -11.56 4.10 3.99
N PRO A 45 -10.44 4.60 4.53
CA PRO A 45 -10.18 6.03 4.56
C PRO A 45 -10.07 6.61 3.16
N TRP A 46 -10.56 7.83 2.97
CA TRP A 46 -10.39 8.54 1.71
C TRP A 46 -8.91 8.77 1.44
N SER A 47 -8.51 8.60 0.18
CA SER A 47 -7.17 8.87 -0.29
C SER A 47 -7.19 9.46 -1.71
N ALA A 48 -6.33 10.44 -1.97
CA ALA A 48 -6.10 11.00 -3.29
C ALA A 48 -5.27 10.06 -4.18
N GLU A 49 -4.77 8.94 -3.66
CA GLU A 49 -3.81 8.08 -4.34
C GLU A 49 -4.32 7.58 -5.69
N GLY A 50 -5.55 7.05 -5.72
CA GLY A 50 -6.16 6.56 -6.93
C GLY A 50 -6.39 7.68 -7.95
N TYR A 51 -6.70 8.89 -7.49
CA TYR A 51 -6.88 10.05 -8.35
C TYR A 51 -5.54 10.51 -8.97
N LEU A 52 -4.49 10.59 -8.15
CA LEU A 52 -3.16 11.03 -8.58
C LEU A 52 -2.47 10.02 -9.49
N LYS A 53 -2.53 8.71 -9.16
CA LYS A 53 -1.97 7.64 -10.01
C LYS A 53 -2.59 7.59 -11.41
N ASN A 54 -3.87 7.94 -11.51
CA ASN A 54 -4.61 7.98 -12.77
C ASN A 54 -4.68 9.39 -13.39
N SER A 55 -3.87 10.34 -12.93
CA SER A 55 -3.85 11.69 -13.51
C SER A 55 -3.47 11.67 -14.99
N GLN A 56 -3.97 12.64 -15.74
CA GLN A 56 -3.90 12.70 -17.19
C GLN A 56 -3.55 14.12 -17.67
N GLY A 57 -3.28 14.25 -18.97
CA GLY A 57 -2.96 15.54 -19.59
C GLY A 57 -1.52 16.00 -19.35
N PRO A 58 -1.22 17.29 -19.62
CA PRO A 58 0.16 17.79 -19.69
C PRO A 58 0.92 17.78 -18.36
N PHE A 59 0.20 17.76 -17.23
CA PHE A 59 0.78 17.73 -15.89
C PHE A 59 0.72 16.34 -15.22
N ARG A 60 0.39 15.30 -16.01
CA ARG A 60 0.23 13.92 -15.52
C ARG A 60 1.41 13.47 -14.66
N GLN A 61 2.63 13.67 -15.14
CA GLN A 61 3.83 13.19 -14.45
C GLN A 61 3.97 13.83 -13.07
N GLN A 62 3.80 15.14 -12.96
CA GLN A 62 3.92 15.88 -11.70
C GLN A 62 2.89 15.39 -10.68
N PHE A 63 1.63 15.18 -11.09
CA PHE A 63 0.60 14.67 -10.18
C PHE A 63 0.85 13.22 -9.77
N ARG A 64 1.29 12.36 -10.70
CA ARG A 64 1.62 10.97 -10.39
C ARG A 64 2.80 10.88 -9.41
N GLU A 65 3.84 11.68 -9.61
CA GLU A 65 5.03 11.72 -8.73
C GLU A 65 4.70 12.14 -7.28
N MET A 66 3.61 12.88 -7.05
CA MET A 66 3.16 13.24 -5.70
C MET A 66 2.83 12.02 -4.83
N THR A 67 2.56 10.85 -5.43
CA THR A 67 2.31 9.62 -4.64
C THR A 67 3.62 8.97 -4.16
N GLY A 68 4.76 9.31 -4.75
CA GLY A 68 6.08 8.72 -4.47
C GLY A 68 6.33 7.35 -5.10
N ASP A 69 5.26 6.60 -5.39
CA ASP A 69 5.32 5.33 -6.11
C ASP A 69 4.12 5.22 -7.08
N PRO A 70 4.15 5.96 -8.19
CA PRO A 70 3.00 6.07 -9.10
C PRO A 70 2.63 4.76 -9.79
N ASP A 71 3.56 3.81 -9.84
CA ASP A 71 3.46 2.52 -10.52
C ASP A 71 3.55 1.33 -9.55
N ASP A 72 3.55 1.57 -8.24
CA ASP A 72 3.66 0.52 -7.21
C ASP A 72 4.89 -0.39 -7.35
N LEU A 73 5.97 0.10 -7.94
CA LEU A 73 7.19 -0.67 -8.15
C LEU A 73 7.93 -0.94 -6.84
N ASN A 74 7.77 -0.09 -5.82
CA ASN A 74 8.38 -0.34 -4.52
C ASN A 74 7.74 -1.53 -3.80
N TRP A 75 6.49 -1.89 -4.12
CA TRP A 75 5.84 -3.10 -3.61
C TRP A 75 6.36 -4.38 -4.25
N LEU A 76 7.06 -4.28 -5.38
CA LEU A 76 7.67 -5.41 -6.09
C LEU A 76 9.17 -5.56 -5.78
N ASP A 77 9.67 -4.76 -4.83
CA ASP A 77 11.06 -4.76 -4.39
C ASP A 77 11.13 -5.35 -2.96
N TYR A 78 11.81 -6.49 -2.84
CA TYR A 78 11.92 -7.23 -1.59
C TYR A 78 12.53 -6.42 -0.46
N GLU A 79 13.58 -5.64 -0.73
CA GLU A 79 14.31 -4.87 0.28
C GLU A 79 13.47 -3.68 0.76
N LYS A 80 12.78 -3.00 -0.16
CA LYS A 80 11.91 -1.87 0.18
C LYS A 80 10.71 -2.31 1.03
N VAL A 81 10.07 -3.43 0.68
CA VAL A 81 8.95 -3.98 1.46
C VAL A 81 9.44 -4.51 2.81
N SER A 82 10.57 -5.23 2.85
CA SER A 82 11.13 -5.74 4.11
C SER A 82 11.47 -4.59 5.07
N SER A 83 12.13 -3.55 4.58
CA SER A 83 12.45 -2.33 5.34
C SER A 83 11.19 -1.58 5.79
N ARG A 84 10.14 -1.58 4.96
CA ARG A 84 8.84 -0.99 5.30
C ARG A 84 8.20 -1.72 6.47
N TRP A 85 8.22 -3.06 6.47
CA TRP A 85 7.70 -3.86 7.57
C TRP A 85 8.51 -3.70 8.85
N ASP A 86 9.84 -3.53 8.75
CA ASP A 86 10.68 -3.21 9.92
C ASP A 86 10.28 -1.88 10.57
N ARG A 87 10.07 -0.84 9.76
CA ARG A 87 9.60 0.47 10.23
C ARG A 87 8.22 0.38 10.86
N TRP A 88 7.30 -0.34 10.22
CA TRP A 88 5.97 -0.58 10.76
C TRP A 88 6.03 -1.26 12.13
N ARG A 89 6.78 -2.37 12.26
CA ARG A 89 6.94 -3.09 13.53
C ARG A 89 7.43 -2.15 14.63
N ASN A 90 8.46 -1.36 14.36
CA ASN A 90 9.06 -0.48 15.37
C ASN A 90 8.06 0.60 15.83
N GLN A 91 7.30 1.17 14.90
CA GLN A 91 6.25 2.15 15.24
C GLN A 91 5.08 1.50 15.97
N PHE A 92 4.66 0.31 15.55
CA PHE A 92 3.60 -0.47 16.20
C PHE A 92 3.97 -0.82 17.63
N ALA A 93 5.21 -1.27 17.86
CA ALA A 93 5.74 -1.55 19.18
C ALA A 93 5.73 -0.31 20.09
N SER A 94 6.17 0.84 19.56
CA SER A 94 6.23 2.09 20.31
C SER A 94 4.86 2.71 20.57
N HIS A 95 3.95 2.68 19.60
CA HIS A 95 2.62 3.31 19.69
C HIS A 95 1.73 2.61 20.71
N TYR A 96 1.73 1.27 20.71
CA TYR A 96 0.93 0.47 21.65
C TYR A 96 1.68 0.10 22.94
N GLY A 97 2.96 0.47 23.07
CA GLY A 97 3.77 0.14 24.25
C GLY A 97 3.84 -1.36 24.51
N LEU A 98 4.23 -2.14 23.49
CA LEU A 98 4.20 -3.61 23.57
C LEU A 98 5.13 -4.14 24.67
N SER A 99 4.63 -5.14 25.40
CA SER A 99 5.46 -5.96 26.29
C SER A 99 6.50 -6.78 25.51
N GLU A 100 7.55 -7.25 26.19
CA GLU A 100 8.57 -8.11 25.57
C GLU A 100 7.97 -9.35 24.91
N ASP A 101 6.95 -9.95 25.52
CA ASP A 101 6.30 -11.15 24.99
C ASP A 101 5.42 -10.85 23.78
N GLN A 102 4.71 -9.71 23.76
CA GLN A 102 3.99 -9.24 22.57
C GLN A 102 4.98 -8.95 21.42
N LEU A 103 6.08 -8.27 21.71
CA LEU A 103 7.11 -7.96 20.71
C LEU A 103 7.74 -9.25 20.12
N LYS A 104 8.01 -10.26 20.96
CA LYS A 104 8.47 -11.59 20.49
C LYS A 104 7.46 -12.23 19.54
N ARG A 105 6.16 -12.17 19.86
CA ARG A 105 5.10 -12.70 18.99
C ARG A 105 5.01 -11.95 17.67
N VAL A 106 5.06 -10.61 17.67
CA VAL A 106 5.09 -9.79 16.45
C VAL A 106 6.31 -10.12 15.60
N ASN A 107 7.49 -10.28 16.21
CA ASN A 107 8.70 -10.72 15.50
C ASN A 107 8.53 -12.12 14.90
N ALA A 108 7.90 -13.05 15.61
CA ALA A 108 7.63 -14.39 15.08
C ALA A 108 6.64 -14.36 13.90
N LEU A 109 5.67 -13.45 13.88
CA LEU A 109 4.78 -13.25 12.72
C LEU A 109 5.55 -12.71 11.50
N LEU A 110 6.41 -11.72 11.73
CA LEU A 110 7.16 -11.05 10.67
C LEU A 110 8.26 -11.94 10.09
N ASP A 111 9.16 -12.42 10.95
CA ASP A 111 10.40 -13.10 10.58
C ASP A 111 10.31 -14.61 10.71
N GLY A 112 9.35 -15.13 11.48
CA GLY A 112 9.28 -16.52 11.88
C GLY A 112 9.97 -16.74 13.22
N PRO A 113 9.67 -17.82 13.95
CA PRO A 113 10.50 -18.22 15.07
C PRO A 113 11.90 -18.62 14.54
N ALA A 114 12.98 -18.43 15.29
CA ALA A 114 14.30 -18.91 14.85
C ALA A 114 14.34 -20.44 14.69
N ARG A 115 13.55 -21.14 15.51
CA ARG A 115 13.38 -22.60 15.47
C ARG A 115 11.92 -22.95 15.72
N HIS A 116 11.39 -23.93 15.01
CA HIS A 116 10.15 -24.57 15.42
C HIS A 116 10.47 -25.60 16.50
N ALA A 117 9.67 -25.59 17.56
CA ALA A 117 9.78 -26.53 18.66
C ALA A 117 8.50 -27.35 18.78
N GLU A 118 8.62 -28.64 19.11
CA GLU A 118 7.51 -29.48 19.53
C GLU A 118 7.91 -30.27 20.77
N LYS A 119 6.97 -30.42 21.71
CA LYS A 119 7.23 -31.11 22.98
C LYS A 119 7.42 -32.62 22.73
N LEU A 120 8.48 -33.19 23.30
CA LEU A 120 8.73 -34.62 23.34
C LEU A 120 9.39 -34.98 24.68
N ASP A 121 8.67 -35.72 25.53
CA ASP A 121 9.13 -36.02 26.89
C ASP A 121 10.38 -36.92 26.90
N VAL A 122 10.46 -37.93 26.04
CA VAL A 122 11.60 -38.85 25.92
C VAL A 122 11.87 -39.16 24.45
N LEU A 123 13.14 -39.13 24.02
CA LEU A 123 13.54 -39.60 22.69
C LEU A 123 13.70 -41.13 22.70
N PRO A 124 13.04 -41.86 21.78
CA PRO A 124 13.23 -43.31 21.66
C PRO A 124 14.68 -43.69 21.35
N ALA A 125 15.16 -44.78 21.94
CA ALA A 125 16.56 -45.23 21.79
C ALA A 125 16.96 -45.60 20.35
N SER A 126 15.99 -45.91 19.49
CA SER A 126 16.16 -46.22 18.07
C SER A 126 16.47 -45.00 17.20
N VAL A 127 16.24 -43.78 17.71
CA VAL A 127 16.25 -42.54 16.94
C VAL A 127 17.57 -41.78 17.12
N PRO A 128 18.36 -41.54 16.05
CA PRO A 128 19.66 -40.88 16.15
C PRO A 128 19.52 -39.35 16.10
N LEU A 129 18.75 -38.74 17.00
CA LEU A 129 18.58 -37.27 17.07
C LEU A 129 19.20 -36.62 18.32
N HIS A 130 19.98 -37.39 19.07
CA HIS A 130 20.91 -36.84 20.08
C HIS A 130 21.99 -35.97 19.42
N ASP A 131 22.67 -35.15 20.21
CA ASP A 131 23.66 -34.12 19.83
C ASP A 131 24.25 -34.28 18.39
N PRO A 132 24.14 -33.26 17.50
CA PRO A 132 24.62 -33.28 16.12
C PRO A 132 26.09 -33.74 15.94
N GLN A 133 26.91 -33.69 16.98
CA GLN A 133 28.30 -34.15 16.93
C GLN A 133 28.48 -35.66 17.16
N THR A 134 27.54 -36.32 17.86
CA THR A 134 27.63 -37.73 18.27
C THR A 134 26.60 -38.65 17.64
N SER A 135 25.61 -38.11 16.92
CA SER A 135 24.59 -38.90 16.24
C SER A 135 25.15 -39.77 15.10
N THR A 136 24.58 -40.97 14.94
CA THR A 136 24.83 -41.91 13.84
C THR A 136 24.45 -41.34 12.47
N ASP A 137 23.46 -40.44 12.41
CA ASP A 137 23.04 -39.75 11.19
C ASP A 137 23.11 -38.22 11.37
N LYS A 138 24.30 -37.69 11.11
CA LYS A 138 24.63 -36.26 11.22
C LYS A 138 23.83 -35.36 10.27
N ARG A 139 23.21 -35.92 9.23
CA ARG A 139 22.41 -35.16 8.26
C ARG A 139 21.06 -34.84 8.86
N LEU A 140 20.32 -35.86 9.32
CA LEU A 140 19.00 -35.68 9.94
C LEU A 140 19.10 -34.94 11.28
N ALA A 141 20.15 -35.20 12.07
CA ALA A 141 20.38 -34.48 13.34
C ALA A 141 20.68 -32.98 13.17
N LYS A 142 21.12 -32.53 11.98
CA LYS A 142 21.24 -31.10 11.65
C LYS A 142 19.90 -30.44 11.33
N ILE A 143 18.93 -31.22 10.86
CA ILE A 143 17.63 -30.73 10.40
C ILE A 143 16.64 -30.74 11.56
N VAL A 144 16.61 -31.83 12.33
CA VAL A 144 15.83 -31.97 13.56
C VAL A 144 16.76 -32.39 14.68
N SER A 145 16.71 -31.68 15.81
CA SER A 145 17.55 -31.94 16.99
C SER A 145 16.69 -32.07 18.23
N TYR A 146 17.08 -32.91 19.18
CA TYR A 146 16.39 -33.07 20.45
C TYR A 146 17.13 -32.37 21.60
N ASP A 147 16.45 -31.47 22.29
CA ASP A 147 16.92 -30.82 23.52
C ASP A 147 16.38 -31.59 24.74
N ALA A 148 17.26 -32.37 25.35
CA ALA A 148 16.92 -33.23 26.49
C ALA A 148 16.68 -32.45 27.80
N GLU A 149 17.23 -31.24 27.94
CA GLU A 149 16.99 -30.41 29.13
C GLU A 149 15.60 -29.78 29.10
N ARG A 150 15.13 -29.43 27.89
CA ARG A 150 13.85 -28.76 27.70
C ARG A 150 12.72 -29.69 27.26
N HIS A 151 13.04 -30.96 26.95
CA HIS A 151 12.11 -31.94 26.40
C HIS A 151 11.44 -31.45 25.11
N LEU A 152 12.25 -30.93 24.17
CA LEU A 152 11.79 -30.33 22.92
C LEU A 152 12.52 -30.92 21.70
N LEU A 153 11.77 -31.26 20.66
CA LEU A 153 12.30 -31.39 19.30
C LEU A 153 12.38 -30.02 18.64
N LEU A 154 13.49 -29.73 17.97
CA LEU A 154 13.80 -28.44 17.38
C LEU A 154 14.18 -28.61 15.91
N THR A 155 13.62 -27.76 15.05
CA THR A 155 14.06 -27.62 13.64
C THR A 155 14.27 -26.16 13.29
N ASP A 156 15.21 -25.86 12.40
CA ASP A 156 15.45 -24.50 11.93
C ASP A 156 14.27 -24.03 11.06
N ALA A 157 13.75 -22.83 11.34
CA ALA A 157 12.59 -22.32 10.62
C ALA A 157 12.87 -21.87 9.19
N ASN A 158 14.13 -21.66 8.82
CA ASN A 158 14.53 -21.29 7.46
C ASN A 158 14.84 -22.51 6.59
N THR A 159 15.07 -23.67 7.19
CA THR A 159 15.29 -24.94 6.50
C THR A 159 14.40 -26.03 7.09
N PRO A 160 13.07 -25.97 6.85
CA PRO A 160 12.16 -27.01 7.32
C PRO A 160 12.50 -28.36 6.67
N PRO A 161 12.25 -29.48 7.38
CA PRO A 161 12.51 -30.81 6.84
C PRO A 161 11.69 -31.06 5.58
N LEU A 162 12.34 -31.62 4.56
CA LEU A 162 11.69 -32.04 3.33
C LEU A 162 10.74 -33.22 3.59
N PRO A 163 9.67 -33.42 2.79
CA PRO A 163 8.78 -34.57 2.96
C PRO A 163 9.51 -35.91 3.01
N SER A 164 10.52 -36.10 2.15
CA SER A 164 11.36 -37.30 2.16
C SER A 164 12.16 -37.47 3.46
N GLU A 165 12.63 -36.37 4.05
CA GLU A 165 13.38 -36.40 5.30
C GLU A 165 12.48 -36.67 6.50
N VAL A 166 11.23 -36.19 6.45
CA VAL A 166 10.19 -36.54 7.42
C VAL A 166 9.87 -38.02 7.34
N ASP A 167 9.71 -38.58 6.13
CA ASP A 167 9.46 -40.01 5.94
C ASP A 167 10.60 -40.86 6.50
N GLU A 168 11.86 -40.44 6.29
CA GLU A 168 13.03 -41.09 6.88
C GLU A 168 13.02 -41.01 8.42
N LEU A 169 12.69 -39.86 9.00
CA LEU A 169 12.61 -39.67 10.47
C LEU A 169 11.53 -40.53 11.12
N LEU A 170 10.39 -40.73 10.43
CA LEU A 170 9.29 -41.56 10.90
C LEU A 170 9.62 -43.07 10.78
N ALA A 171 10.44 -43.46 9.81
CA ALA A 171 10.83 -44.86 9.59
C ALA A 171 11.72 -45.47 10.69
N TYR A 172 12.31 -44.64 11.58
CA TYR A 172 13.12 -45.11 12.72
C TYR A 172 12.32 -45.82 13.81
N VAL A 173 11.00 -45.61 13.86
CA VAL A 173 10.11 -46.25 14.83
C VAL A 173 9.13 -47.19 14.13
N PRO A 174 8.81 -48.36 14.72
CA PRO A 174 7.88 -49.31 14.12
C PRO A 174 6.41 -48.90 14.35
N VAL A 175 6.07 -47.64 14.01
CA VAL A 175 4.75 -47.04 14.20
C VAL A 175 4.17 -46.65 12.84
N THR A 176 2.90 -46.97 12.60
CA THR A 176 2.19 -46.60 11.36
C THR A 176 0.80 -46.03 11.68
N ARG A 177 0.23 -45.27 10.73
CA ARG A 177 -1.18 -44.86 10.76
C ARG A 177 -2.01 -45.83 9.94
N ASN A 178 -3.04 -46.40 10.54
CA ASN A 178 -4.02 -47.20 9.82
C ASN A 178 -5.02 -46.31 9.05
N TYR A 179 -5.92 -46.92 8.28
CA TYR A 179 -6.90 -46.21 7.46
C TYR A 179 -7.93 -45.39 8.27
N SER A 180 -8.15 -45.71 9.55
CA SER A 180 -8.98 -44.92 10.47
C SER A 180 -8.22 -43.76 11.11
N GLY A 181 -6.91 -43.64 10.89
CA GLY A 181 -6.07 -42.59 11.45
C GLY A 181 -5.61 -42.86 12.88
N GLU A 182 -5.73 -44.10 13.37
CA GLU A 182 -5.19 -44.55 14.65
C GLU A 182 -3.74 -45.03 14.46
N LEU A 183 -2.93 -44.89 15.51
CA LEU A 183 -1.54 -45.34 15.53
C LEU A 183 -1.49 -46.83 15.87
N GLU A 184 -0.76 -47.60 15.08
CA GLU A 184 -0.53 -49.02 15.28
C GLU A 184 0.98 -49.30 15.38
N GLY A 185 1.35 -50.26 16.24
CA GLY A 185 2.74 -50.64 16.48
C GLY A 185 3.51 -49.69 17.42
N GLY A 186 4.72 -50.10 17.77
CA GLY A 186 5.62 -49.38 18.68
C GLY A 186 5.16 -49.29 20.13
N THR A 187 6.03 -48.71 20.95
CA THR A 187 5.80 -48.33 22.35
C THR A 187 5.12 -46.96 22.45
N GLU A 188 4.59 -46.60 23.63
CA GLU A 188 3.97 -45.27 23.86
C GLU A 188 4.94 -44.11 23.55
N GLU A 189 6.23 -44.29 23.86
CA GLU A 189 7.29 -43.31 23.60
C GLU A 189 7.54 -43.14 22.08
N GLU A 190 7.55 -44.24 21.34
CA GLU A 190 7.71 -44.26 19.88
C GLU A 190 6.50 -43.64 19.17
N GLN A 191 5.29 -43.88 19.68
CA GLN A 191 4.06 -43.25 19.18
C GLN A 191 4.06 -41.75 19.47
N ALA A 192 4.50 -41.33 20.66
CA ALA A 192 4.64 -39.91 21.01
C ALA A 192 5.66 -39.20 20.10
N TYR A 193 6.79 -39.84 19.81
CA TYR A 193 7.79 -39.35 18.84
C TYR A 193 7.20 -39.22 17.44
N PHE A 194 6.50 -40.25 16.94
CA PHE A 194 5.87 -40.23 15.62
C PHE A 194 4.93 -39.02 15.45
N VAL A 195 4.06 -38.79 16.44
CA VAL A 195 3.14 -37.65 16.45
C VAL A 195 3.89 -36.31 16.56
N ALA A 196 4.96 -36.26 17.36
CA ALA A 196 5.74 -35.04 17.54
C ALA A 196 6.46 -34.63 16.25
N ILE A 197 6.99 -35.58 15.48
CA ILE A 197 7.59 -35.32 14.15
C ILE A 197 6.53 -34.86 13.14
N GLU A 198 5.36 -35.52 13.05
CA GLU A 198 4.27 -35.07 12.18
C GLU A 198 3.86 -33.61 12.48
N LYS A 199 3.69 -33.29 13.77
CA LYS A 199 3.33 -31.95 14.22
C LYS A 199 4.43 -30.92 13.96
N LEU A 200 5.69 -31.28 14.21
CA LEU A 200 6.85 -30.43 13.95
C LEU A 200 6.98 -30.13 12.46
N ALA A 201 6.90 -31.16 11.61
CA ALA A 201 6.91 -31.02 10.16
C ALA A 201 5.79 -30.10 9.68
N LYS A 202 4.55 -30.35 10.10
CA LYS A 202 3.40 -29.52 9.74
C LYS A 202 3.54 -28.07 10.22
N ARG A 203 4.09 -27.84 11.42
CA ARG A 203 4.32 -26.48 11.95
C ARG A 203 5.46 -25.77 11.22
N SER A 204 6.52 -26.50 10.88
CA SER A 204 7.69 -25.97 10.15
C SER A 204 7.38 -25.58 8.71
N GLN A 205 6.30 -26.14 8.13
CA GLN A 205 5.79 -25.73 6.81
C GLN A 205 5.08 -24.36 6.84
N GLY A 206 4.80 -23.79 8.02
CA GLY A 206 4.20 -22.48 8.15
C GLY A 206 5.19 -21.35 7.89
N LEU A 207 5.07 -20.68 6.75
CA LEU A 207 5.94 -19.56 6.39
C LEU A 207 5.57 -18.27 7.14
N SER A 208 6.58 -17.56 7.65
CA SER A 208 6.43 -16.20 8.18
C SER A 208 6.09 -15.19 7.08
N ALA A 209 5.68 -13.97 7.46
CA ALA A 209 5.37 -12.93 6.47
C ALA A 209 6.56 -12.65 5.55
N ARG A 210 7.78 -12.53 6.09
CA ARG A 210 9.00 -12.27 5.31
C ARG A 210 9.41 -13.45 4.44
N GLN A 211 9.21 -14.67 4.90
CA GLN A 211 9.44 -15.87 4.07
C GLN A 211 8.43 -15.94 2.91
N LYS A 212 7.15 -15.65 3.15
CA LYS A 212 6.12 -15.53 2.09
C LYS A 212 6.47 -14.43 1.08
N LEU A 213 6.94 -13.27 1.57
CA LEU A 213 7.40 -12.17 0.72
C LEU A 213 8.60 -12.60 -0.14
N LYS A 214 9.58 -13.26 0.46
CA LYS A 214 10.76 -13.79 -0.24
C LYS A 214 10.35 -14.80 -1.31
N ALA A 215 9.43 -15.70 -1.01
CA ALA A 215 8.90 -16.65 -1.99
C ALA A 215 8.25 -15.92 -3.18
N LEU A 216 7.42 -14.90 -2.92
CA LEU A 216 6.74 -14.14 -3.98
C LEU A 216 7.66 -13.25 -4.83
N LEU A 217 8.69 -12.65 -4.22
CA LEU A 217 9.51 -11.63 -4.89
C LEU A 217 10.92 -12.10 -5.26
N LEU A 218 11.41 -13.20 -4.70
CA LEU A 218 12.74 -13.76 -5.01
C LEU A 218 12.69 -15.25 -5.42
N GLY A 219 11.61 -15.98 -5.11
CA GLY A 219 11.52 -17.43 -5.33
C GLY A 219 10.59 -17.88 -6.47
N ASP A 220 9.73 -17.02 -6.98
CA ASP A 220 8.69 -17.39 -7.96
C ASP A 220 9.18 -17.22 -9.42
N PRO A 221 9.33 -18.32 -10.19
CA PRO A 221 9.86 -18.28 -11.56
C PRO A 221 8.87 -17.71 -12.58
N GLU A 222 7.57 -17.66 -12.27
CA GLU A 222 6.62 -16.94 -13.10
C GLU A 222 6.75 -15.43 -12.92
N ARG A 223 7.02 -14.98 -11.71
CA ARG A 223 7.10 -13.54 -11.40
C ARG A 223 8.43 -12.91 -11.83
N LEU A 224 9.55 -13.57 -11.55
CA LEU A 224 10.88 -13.04 -11.84
C LEU A 224 11.37 -13.38 -13.25
N GLY A 225 10.98 -14.56 -13.73
CA GLY A 225 11.64 -15.18 -14.86
C GLY A 225 12.85 -16.00 -14.42
N ALA A 226 13.47 -16.66 -15.39
CA ALA A 226 14.70 -17.43 -15.21
C ALA A 226 15.67 -17.04 -16.32
N THR A 227 16.89 -16.70 -15.93
CA THR A 227 18.02 -16.44 -16.83
C THR A 227 18.97 -17.63 -16.78
N GLY A 228 19.68 -17.92 -17.87
CA GLY A 228 20.72 -18.94 -17.91
C GLY A 228 22.06 -18.27 -18.18
N VAL A 229 23.00 -18.44 -17.26
CA VAL A 229 24.40 -18.05 -17.48
C VAL A 229 25.15 -19.27 -18.03
N GLN A 230 25.76 -19.13 -19.20
CA GLN A 230 26.62 -20.17 -19.75
C GLN A 230 27.97 -20.13 -19.00
N ARG A 231 28.37 -21.22 -18.35
CA ARG A 231 29.72 -21.31 -17.79
C ARG A 231 30.74 -21.37 -18.93
N GLU A 232 31.78 -20.53 -18.85
CA GLU A 232 32.85 -20.43 -19.87
C GLU A 232 33.54 -21.76 -20.23
N ASP A 233 33.41 -22.80 -19.39
CA ASP A 233 34.12 -24.09 -19.52
C ASP A 233 33.18 -25.31 -19.71
N THR A 234 31.84 -25.11 -19.76
CA THR A 234 30.86 -26.21 -19.94
C THR A 234 29.58 -25.73 -20.63
N ASP A 235 29.03 -26.50 -21.58
CA ASP A 235 27.69 -26.29 -22.18
C ASP A 235 26.50 -26.45 -21.20
N ILE A 236 26.75 -26.38 -19.89
CA ILE A 236 25.76 -26.52 -18.83
C ILE A 236 25.22 -25.12 -18.49
N TYR A 237 23.92 -24.94 -18.71
CA TYR A 237 23.18 -23.76 -18.28
C TYR A 237 22.73 -23.92 -16.82
N VAL A 238 23.10 -22.97 -15.97
CA VAL A 238 22.60 -22.90 -14.60
C VAL A 238 21.51 -21.82 -14.56
N PRO A 239 20.23 -22.18 -14.30
CA PRO A 239 19.18 -21.18 -14.23
C PRO A 239 19.31 -20.34 -12.95
N GLU A 240 19.35 -19.02 -13.11
CA GLU A 240 19.32 -18.03 -12.05
C GLU A 240 18.02 -17.22 -12.10
N MET A 241 17.41 -17.04 -10.93
CA MET A 241 16.15 -16.33 -10.76
C MET A 241 16.39 -14.83 -10.76
N GLY A 242 15.73 -14.10 -11.65
CA GLY A 242 15.89 -12.66 -11.72
C GLY A 242 15.23 -12.01 -12.93
N THR A 243 15.03 -10.71 -12.84
CA THR A 243 14.67 -9.87 -13.98
C THR A 243 15.92 -9.52 -14.80
N ILE A 244 15.77 -9.24 -16.10
CA ILE A 244 16.91 -8.83 -16.94
C ILE A 244 17.52 -7.54 -16.37
N ILE A 245 18.80 -7.57 -16.00
CA ILE A 245 19.56 -6.40 -15.50
C ILE A 245 20.83 -6.16 -16.35
N SER A 246 21.25 -7.12 -17.18
CA SER A 246 22.52 -7.06 -17.91
C SER A 246 22.35 -6.76 -19.41
N ASP A 247 23.13 -5.80 -19.90
CA ASP A 247 23.44 -5.56 -21.33
C ASP A 247 24.47 -6.58 -21.87
N ASP A 248 24.74 -7.66 -21.12
CA ASP A 248 25.81 -8.61 -21.37
C ASP A 248 25.32 -9.77 -22.26
N ASP A 249 25.99 -9.98 -23.38
CA ASP A 249 25.65 -10.93 -24.46
C ASP A 249 25.74 -12.41 -24.00
N SER A 250 26.24 -12.67 -22.78
CA SER A 250 26.44 -14.00 -22.21
C SER A 250 25.20 -14.57 -21.49
N THR A 251 24.18 -13.76 -21.20
CA THR A 251 22.98 -14.19 -20.47
C THR A 251 21.82 -14.53 -21.41
N VAL A 252 21.47 -15.82 -21.50
CA VAL A 252 20.30 -16.26 -22.29
C VAL A 252 19.07 -16.28 -21.40
N LEU A 253 18.03 -15.53 -21.77
CA LEU A 253 16.76 -15.57 -21.03
C LEU A 253 16.01 -16.88 -21.31
N LEU A 254 15.83 -17.71 -20.27
CA LEU A 254 15.13 -18.99 -20.36
C LEU A 254 13.61 -18.83 -20.16
N LYS A 255 13.20 -17.91 -19.29
CA LYS A 255 11.79 -17.60 -19.00
C LYS A 255 11.64 -16.12 -18.69
N TYR A 256 10.75 -15.45 -19.40
CA TYR A 256 10.48 -14.03 -19.20
C TYR A 256 9.49 -13.83 -18.04
N GLY A 257 9.88 -13.05 -17.03
CA GLY A 257 9.12 -12.85 -15.80
C GLY A 257 8.00 -11.81 -15.90
N GLU A 258 6.93 -12.02 -15.14
CA GLU A 258 5.75 -11.14 -15.14
C GLU A 258 6.04 -9.74 -14.54
N ILE A 259 7.00 -9.61 -13.62
CA ILE A 259 7.45 -8.31 -13.07
C ILE A 259 8.21 -7.52 -14.14
N GLN A 260 9.13 -8.16 -14.87
CA GLN A 260 9.83 -7.49 -15.97
C GLN A 260 8.85 -7.10 -17.07
N ARG A 261 7.88 -7.98 -17.37
CA ARG A 261 6.80 -7.67 -18.31
C ARG A 261 6.03 -6.42 -17.93
N TYR A 262 5.73 -6.26 -16.65
CA TYR A 262 5.05 -5.07 -16.15
C TYR A 262 5.89 -3.80 -16.37
N LYS A 263 7.19 -3.85 -16.07
CA LYS A 263 8.12 -2.72 -16.29
C LYS A 263 8.23 -2.37 -17.77
N ASP A 264 8.35 -3.36 -18.65
CA ASP A 264 8.48 -3.15 -20.08
C ASP A 264 7.18 -2.60 -20.67
N MET A 265 6.02 -3.10 -20.24
CA MET A 265 4.72 -2.54 -20.64
C MET A 265 4.57 -1.08 -20.22
N LEU A 266 5.05 -0.69 -19.03
CA LEU A 266 5.05 0.71 -18.59
C LEU A 266 5.97 1.56 -19.47
N ALA A 267 7.19 1.11 -19.71
CA ALA A 267 8.16 1.83 -20.54
C ALA A 267 7.65 2.02 -21.98
N GLU A 268 7.09 0.97 -22.56
CA GLU A 268 6.49 1.01 -23.89
C GLU A 268 5.28 1.95 -23.93
N TYR A 269 4.40 1.89 -22.92
CA TYR A 269 3.26 2.80 -22.82
C TYR A 269 3.68 4.27 -22.77
N GLU A 270 4.66 4.64 -21.94
CA GLU A 270 5.14 6.02 -21.86
C GLU A 270 5.81 6.48 -23.17
N ALA A 271 6.58 5.60 -23.82
CA ALA A 271 7.21 5.89 -25.11
C ALA A 271 6.16 6.13 -26.22
N GLN A 272 5.10 5.32 -26.26
CA GLN A 272 4.01 5.49 -27.21
C GLN A 272 3.15 6.72 -26.88
N LEU A 273 2.90 6.99 -25.58
CA LEU A 273 2.15 8.17 -25.14
C LEU A 273 2.82 9.48 -25.58
N ALA A 274 4.15 9.55 -25.51
CA ALA A 274 4.92 10.72 -25.96
C ALA A 274 4.79 10.97 -27.48
N GLN A 275 4.50 9.93 -28.26
CA GLN A 275 4.39 9.99 -29.73
C GLN A 275 2.94 10.03 -30.23
N ALA A 276 1.95 9.93 -29.33
CA ALA A 276 0.55 9.82 -29.69
C ALA A 276 -0.04 11.15 -30.20
N THR A 277 -0.18 11.28 -31.52
CA THR A 277 -0.74 12.47 -32.17
C THR A 277 -2.21 12.32 -32.55
N THR A 278 -2.70 11.09 -32.73
CA THR A 278 -4.07 10.81 -33.21
C THR A 278 -4.99 10.31 -32.09
N ASP A 279 -6.29 10.57 -32.23
CA ASP A 279 -7.31 10.09 -31.27
C ASP A 279 -7.34 8.57 -31.18
N TYR A 280 -7.14 7.86 -32.30
CA TYR A 280 -7.05 6.40 -32.32
C TYR A 280 -5.87 5.86 -31.49
N GLN A 281 -4.69 6.50 -31.57
CA GLN A 281 -3.54 6.11 -30.75
C GLN A 281 -3.82 6.32 -29.25
N ARG A 282 -4.48 7.42 -28.88
CA ARG A 282 -4.83 7.70 -27.48
C ARG A 282 -5.89 6.74 -26.94
N ASP A 283 -6.90 6.39 -27.73
CA ASP A 283 -7.91 5.38 -27.38
C ASP A 283 -7.24 4.00 -27.20
N HIS A 284 -6.35 3.61 -28.11
CA HIS A 284 -5.56 2.38 -27.94
C HIS A 284 -4.75 2.39 -26.65
N LEU A 285 -4.04 3.49 -26.36
CA LEU A 285 -3.26 3.65 -25.14
C LEU A 285 -4.13 3.57 -23.87
N SER A 286 -5.36 4.07 -23.89
CA SER A 286 -6.27 3.94 -22.74
C SER A 286 -6.57 2.47 -22.40
N ARG A 287 -6.70 1.61 -23.42
CA ARG A 287 -6.91 0.17 -23.25
C ARG A 287 -5.64 -0.51 -22.76
N VAL A 288 -4.50 -0.17 -23.35
CA VAL A 288 -3.18 -0.65 -22.89
C VAL A 288 -2.95 -0.28 -21.43
N TRP A 289 -3.26 0.96 -21.04
CA TRP A 289 -3.20 1.42 -19.66
C TRP A 289 -4.06 0.55 -18.74
N SER A 290 -5.30 0.24 -19.14
CA SER A 290 -6.18 -0.63 -18.36
C SER A 290 -5.59 -2.02 -18.14
N VAL A 291 -4.94 -2.61 -19.15
CA VAL A 291 -4.23 -3.90 -19.03
C VAL A 291 -3.02 -3.77 -18.09
N ILE A 292 -2.27 -2.69 -18.17
CA ILE A 292 -1.16 -2.37 -17.25
C ILE A 292 -1.68 -2.28 -15.80
N GLN A 293 -2.81 -1.62 -15.56
CA GLN A 293 -3.40 -1.51 -14.22
C GLN A 293 -3.86 -2.88 -13.68
N GLN A 294 -4.40 -3.75 -14.54
CA GLN A 294 -4.75 -5.12 -14.16
C GLN A 294 -3.50 -5.93 -13.77
N LYS A 295 -2.43 -5.85 -14.58
CA LYS A 295 -1.15 -6.49 -14.32
C LYS A 295 -0.53 -6.02 -13.00
N ARG A 296 -0.49 -4.70 -12.77
CA ARG A 296 -0.06 -4.11 -11.49
C ARG A 296 -0.82 -4.71 -10.33
N THR A 297 -2.16 -4.76 -10.43
CA THR A 297 -3.02 -5.30 -9.37
C THR A 297 -2.71 -6.78 -9.09
N GLN A 298 -2.55 -7.60 -10.14
CA GLN A 298 -2.18 -9.02 -10.00
C GLN A 298 -0.84 -9.23 -9.28
N LEU A 299 0.15 -8.37 -9.56
CA LEU A 299 1.47 -8.48 -8.95
C LEU A 299 1.51 -7.91 -7.52
N VAL A 300 0.90 -6.74 -7.31
CA VAL A 300 1.04 -5.98 -6.06
C VAL A 300 0.08 -6.44 -4.97
N GLN A 301 -1.17 -6.81 -5.30
CA GLN A 301 -2.18 -7.17 -4.30
C GLN A 301 -1.78 -8.35 -3.40
N PRO A 302 -1.14 -9.42 -3.90
CA PRO A 302 -0.65 -10.48 -3.01
C PRO A 302 0.34 -9.97 -1.95
N VAL A 303 1.21 -9.02 -2.30
CA VAL A 303 2.18 -8.43 -1.36
C VAL A 303 1.48 -7.55 -0.32
N ILE A 304 0.55 -6.70 -0.77
CA ILE A 304 -0.29 -5.87 0.13
C ILE A 304 -1.10 -6.76 1.07
N ALA A 305 -1.63 -7.88 0.58
CA ALA A 305 -2.39 -8.82 1.39
C ALA A 305 -1.53 -9.45 2.50
N LEU A 306 -0.25 -9.76 2.25
CA LEU A 306 0.67 -10.21 3.29
C LEU A 306 0.84 -9.15 4.39
N GLU A 307 1.03 -7.88 4.02
CA GLU A 307 1.14 -6.78 4.97
C GLU A 307 -0.14 -6.63 5.82
N LYS A 308 -1.32 -6.67 5.18
CA LYS A 308 -2.60 -6.56 5.87
C LYS A 308 -2.84 -7.71 6.83
N ASN A 309 -2.51 -8.94 6.44
CA ASN A 309 -2.65 -10.11 7.32
C ASN A 309 -1.71 -9.98 8.52
N LEU A 310 -0.44 -9.61 8.29
CA LEU A 310 0.53 -9.34 9.36
C LEU A 310 0.01 -8.28 10.35
N GLN A 311 -0.56 -7.18 9.84
CA GLN A 311 -1.13 -6.12 10.67
C GLN A 311 -2.35 -6.58 11.46
N SER A 312 -3.24 -7.34 10.83
CA SER A 312 -4.42 -7.91 11.49
C SER A 312 -4.00 -8.84 12.64
N GLU A 313 -3.14 -9.81 12.35
CA GLU A 313 -2.63 -10.77 13.34
C GLU A 313 -1.88 -10.09 14.48
N ALA A 314 -1.10 -9.04 14.20
CA ALA A 314 -0.43 -8.27 15.24
C ALA A 314 -1.41 -7.44 16.10
N THR A 315 -2.48 -6.91 15.50
CA THR A 315 -3.51 -6.14 16.22
C THR A 315 -4.30 -7.03 17.18
N GLU A 316 -4.52 -8.30 16.83
CA GLU A 316 -5.16 -9.28 17.72
C GLU A 316 -4.35 -9.58 19.00
N LEU A 317 -3.06 -9.24 19.03
CA LEU A 317 -2.22 -9.39 20.22
C LEU A 317 -2.40 -8.27 21.25
N LEU A 318 -3.09 -7.18 20.89
CA LEU A 318 -3.24 -5.99 21.73
C LEU A 318 -4.32 -6.17 22.81
N THR A 319 -4.11 -5.55 23.96
CA THR A 319 -5.15 -5.46 25.00
C THR A 319 -6.20 -4.40 24.64
N PRO A 320 -7.40 -4.44 25.23
CA PRO A 320 -8.41 -3.39 25.05
C PRO A 320 -7.90 -1.99 25.41
N GLU A 321 -7.06 -1.87 26.43
CA GLU A 321 -6.43 -0.61 26.84
C GLU A 321 -5.46 -0.10 25.77
N GLN A 322 -4.67 -0.99 25.16
CA GLN A 322 -3.78 -0.63 24.05
C GLN A 322 -4.59 -0.17 22.82
N LEU A 323 -5.69 -0.84 22.49
CA LEU A 323 -6.57 -0.44 21.40
C LEU A 323 -7.21 0.94 21.62
N SER A 324 -7.39 1.35 22.88
CA SER A 324 -7.90 2.70 23.20
C SER A 324 -6.96 3.84 22.80
N ALA A 325 -5.67 3.55 22.55
CA ALA A 325 -4.70 4.52 22.02
C ALA A 325 -5.01 4.96 20.57
N GLY A 326 -5.97 4.32 19.91
CA GLY A 326 -6.35 4.61 18.53
C GLY A 326 -5.50 3.86 17.51
N GLU A 327 -5.92 3.93 16.24
CA GLU A 327 -5.22 3.28 15.13
C GLU A 327 -3.84 3.90 14.88
N LEU A 328 -2.86 3.05 14.60
CA LEU A 328 -1.53 3.47 14.22
C LEU A 328 -1.53 4.06 12.80
N ASN A 329 -1.29 5.37 12.69
CA ASN A 329 -1.05 6.05 11.42
C ASN A 329 0.45 5.99 11.04
N TRP A 330 0.95 4.82 10.68
CA TRP A 330 2.39 4.59 10.46
C TRP A 330 2.90 5.04 9.08
N GLU A 331 1.99 5.26 8.13
CA GLU A 331 2.35 5.55 6.76
C GLU A 331 2.54 7.06 6.53
N ASN A 332 3.64 7.62 7.06
CA ASN A 332 4.10 8.96 6.69
C ASN A 332 4.79 8.92 5.32
N ASN A 333 4.03 8.58 4.28
CA ASN A 333 4.47 8.59 2.88
C ASN A 333 4.05 9.91 2.17
N PRO A 334 4.52 10.17 0.94
CA PRO A 334 4.15 11.38 0.21
C PRO A 334 2.62 11.54 0.06
N ILE A 335 1.89 10.44 -0.13
CA ILE A 335 0.44 10.50 -0.30
C ILE A 335 -0.30 10.90 0.98
N HIS A 336 0.16 10.51 2.17
CA HIS A 336 -0.43 10.98 3.43
C HIS A 336 -0.40 12.50 3.53
N ARG A 337 0.72 13.13 3.16
CA ARG A 337 0.85 14.60 3.15
C ARG A 337 -0.14 15.24 2.20
N VAL A 338 -0.29 14.68 0.99
CA VAL A 338 -1.24 15.19 0.00
C VAL A 338 -2.68 15.02 0.46
N ASN A 339 -3.01 13.90 1.11
CA ASN A 339 -4.34 13.69 1.70
C ASN A 339 -4.64 14.74 2.77
N GLN A 340 -3.70 14.96 3.71
CA GLN A 340 -3.86 15.97 4.75
C GLN A 340 -3.97 17.38 4.16
N MET A 341 -3.08 17.77 3.23
CA MET A 341 -3.14 19.07 2.57
C MET A 341 -4.48 19.29 1.87
N THR A 342 -5.01 18.27 1.18
CA THR A 342 -6.30 18.36 0.49
C THR A 342 -7.45 18.55 1.48
N ILE A 343 -7.50 17.74 2.54
CA ILE A 343 -8.54 17.80 3.57
C ILE A 343 -8.52 19.16 4.27
N TRP A 344 -7.37 19.59 4.78
CA TRP A 344 -7.25 20.85 5.52
C TRP A 344 -7.49 22.07 4.63
N SER A 345 -7.06 22.05 3.37
CA SER A 345 -7.34 23.14 2.43
C SER A 345 -8.85 23.30 2.20
N LEU A 346 -9.57 22.19 1.98
CA LEU A 346 -11.03 22.20 1.83
C LEU A 346 -11.74 22.75 3.07
N LEU A 347 -11.34 22.29 4.26
CA LEU A 347 -11.94 22.71 5.53
C LEU A 347 -11.71 24.20 5.81
N ILE A 348 -10.46 24.65 5.71
CA ILE A 348 -10.06 26.02 6.06
C ILE A 348 -10.63 27.01 5.04
N LEU A 349 -10.44 26.76 3.74
CA LEU A 349 -10.91 27.68 2.70
C LEU A 349 -12.44 27.71 2.62
N GLY A 350 -13.09 26.55 2.76
CA GLY A 350 -14.55 26.47 2.86
C GLY A 350 -15.09 27.25 4.05
N GLY A 351 -14.49 27.07 5.24
CA GLY A 351 -14.84 27.82 6.45
C GLY A 351 -14.68 29.33 6.29
N PHE A 352 -13.54 29.79 5.75
CA PHE A 352 -13.29 31.21 5.47
C PHE A 352 -14.30 31.82 4.50
N LEU A 353 -14.70 31.08 3.45
CA LEU A 353 -15.71 31.55 2.50
C LEU A 353 -17.11 31.61 3.12
N ILE A 354 -17.51 30.67 3.98
CA ILE A 354 -18.82 30.72 4.64
C ILE A 354 -18.88 31.92 5.58
N VAL A 355 -17.90 32.00 6.49
CA VAL A 355 -17.81 33.04 7.53
C VAL A 355 -17.52 34.43 6.93
N GLY A 356 -16.91 34.47 5.74
CA GLY A 356 -16.50 35.70 5.07
C GLY A 356 -15.31 36.36 5.76
N LEU A 357 -14.26 35.58 6.07
CA LEU A 357 -13.00 36.01 6.66
C LEU A 357 -11.87 35.84 5.63
N PHE A 358 -11.07 36.88 5.40
CA PHE A 358 -10.04 36.93 4.36
C PHE A 358 -10.57 36.55 2.97
N THR A 359 -11.79 37.01 2.65
CA THR A 359 -12.57 36.52 1.50
C THR A 359 -11.80 36.55 0.17
N PRO A 360 -11.09 37.65 -0.20
CA PRO A 360 -10.34 37.68 -1.46
C PRO A 360 -9.23 36.63 -1.53
N LEU A 361 -8.48 36.45 -0.44
CA LEU A 361 -7.39 35.48 -0.36
C LEU A 361 -7.93 34.05 -0.36
N ALA A 362 -8.98 33.79 0.42
CA ALA A 362 -9.64 32.49 0.48
C ALA A 362 -10.20 32.10 -0.89
N ALA A 363 -10.80 33.04 -1.62
CA ALA A 363 -11.36 32.80 -2.94
C ALA A 363 -10.28 32.51 -4.00
N ILE A 364 -9.17 33.26 -4.02
CA ILE A 364 -8.03 32.99 -4.93
C ILE A 364 -7.40 31.63 -4.63
N ALA A 365 -7.15 31.33 -3.35
CA ALA A 365 -6.56 30.05 -2.95
C ALA A 365 -7.49 28.86 -3.29
N ALA A 366 -8.80 29.00 -3.04
CA ALA A 366 -9.78 27.97 -3.39
C ALA A 366 -9.89 27.78 -4.92
N ALA A 367 -9.88 28.87 -5.70
CA ALA A 367 -9.85 28.79 -7.16
C ALA A 367 -8.57 28.06 -7.65
N GLY A 368 -7.40 28.39 -7.09
CA GLY A 368 -6.15 27.72 -7.40
C GLY A 368 -6.18 26.22 -7.09
N MET A 369 -6.73 25.84 -5.94
CA MET A 369 -6.89 24.43 -5.56
C MET A 369 -7.84 23.69 -6.52
N LEU A 370 -8.99 24.26 -6.86
CA LEU A 370 -9.92 23.66 -7.83
C LEU A 370 -9.28 23.51 -9.22
N MET A 371 -8.44 24.46 -9.62
CA MET A 371 -7.66 24.35 -10.85
C MET A 371 -6.64 23.22 -10.78
N MET A 372 -6.03 22.93 -9.63
CA MET A 372 -5.17 21.75 -9.49
C MET A 372 -5.94 20.45 -9.66
N PHE A 373 -7.16 20.35 -9.12
CA PHE A 373 -8.03 19.19 -9.39
C PHE A 373 -8.41 19.11 -10.88
N TYR A 374 -8.76 20.23 -11.51
CA TYR A 374 -9.02 20.26 -12.94
C TYR A 374 -7.83 19.79 -13.79
N LEU A 375 -6.60 20.25 -13.46
CA LEU A 375 -5.40 19.92 -14.22
C LEU A 375 -4.93 18.47 -14.01
N ALA A 376 -5.32 17.82 -12.91
CA ALA A 376 -5.02 16.42 -12.66
C ALA A 376 -5.81 15.48 -13.59
N MET A 377 -7.05 15.83 -13.94
CA MET A 377 -7.88 15.09 -14.89
C MET A 377 -8.68 16.06 -15.79
N PRO A 378 -8.03 16.69 -16.78
CA PRO A 378 -8.70 17.66 -17.63
C PRO A 378 -9.63 16.95 -18.64
N PRO A 379 -10.86 17.47 -18.88
CA PRO A 379 -11.80 16.92 -19.85
C PRO A 379 -11.45 17.35 -21.28
N PHE A 380 -10.23 17.03 -21.72
CA PHE A 380 -9.74 17.35 -23.06
C PHE A 380 -10.07 16.23 -24.06
N PRO A 381 -10.34 16.57 -25.33
CA PRO A 381 -10.51 15.57 -26.38
C PRO A 381 -9.34 14.58 -26.45
N GLY A 382 -9.67 13.30 -26.54
CA GLY A 382 -8.70 12.21 -26.64
C GLY A 382 -8.10 11.76 -25.30
N LEU A 383 -8.53 12.33 -24.17
CA LEU A 383 -8.25 11.75 -22.85
C LEU A 383 -9.44 10.89 -22.38
N PRO A 384 -9.19 9.76 -21.71
CA PRO A 384 -10.23 9.00 -21.02
C PRO A 384 -11.11 9.88 -20.13
N GLU A 385 -12.42 9.62 -20.14
CA GLU A 385 -13.36 10.32 -19.27
C GLU A 385 -12.97 10.14 -17.79
N ALA A 386 -13.05 11.23 -17.03
CA ALA A 386 -12.80 11.18 -15.60
C ALA A 386 -13.89 10.33 -14.92
N PRO A 387 -13.53 9.50 -13.93
CA PRO A 387 -14.51 8.67 -13.23
C PRO A 387 -15.51 9.56 -12.48
N GLY A 388 -16.79 9.39 -12.78
CA GLY A 388 -17.87 10.14 -12.15
C GLY A 388 -19.12 10.22 -13.05
N PRO A 389 -20.22 10.81 -12.55
CA PRO A 389 -21.44 11.01 -13.34
C PRO A 389 -21.34 12.17 -14.34
N ASP A 390 -20.27 12.97 -14.26
CA ASP A 390 -20.13 14.21 -15.03
C ASP A 390 -19.52 13.95 -16.41
N HIS A 391 -20.22 14.37 -17.47
CA HIS A 391 -19.68 14.45 -18.82
C HIS A 391 -19.46 15.92 -19.18
N SER A 392 -18.21 16.32 -19.42
CA SER A 392 -17.82 17.70 -19.69
C SER A 392 -16.83 17.76 -20.85
N LEU A 393 -16.87 18.85 -21.62
CA LEU A 393 -15.86 19.16 -22.64
C LEU A 393 -15.23 20.51 -22.27
N TYR A 394 -13.93 20.51 -21.96
CA TYR A 394 -13.13 21.64 -21.47
C TYR A 394 -13.59 22.27 -20.14
N VAL A 395 -14.87 22.55 -19.94
CA VAL A 395 -15.40 23.22 -18.75
C VAL A 395 -16.19 22.22 -17.93
N ASN A 396 -15.63 21.83 -16.78
CA ASN A 396 -16.33 21.03 -15.78
C ASN A 396 -16.73 21.90 -14.57
N LYS A 397 -17.34 21.26 -13.57
CA LYS A 397 -17.74 21.89 -12.31
C LYS A 397 -16.60 22.68 -11.64
N ASN A 398 -15.39 22.13 -11.60
CA ASN A 398 -14.23 22.80 -10.97
C ASN A 398 -13.90 24.13 -11.65
N VAL A 399 -13.95 24.20 -12.99
CA VAL A 399 -13.70 25.45 -13.74
C VAL A 399 -14.79 26.48 -13.47
N ILE A 400 -16.05 26.06 -13.46
CA ILE A 400 -17.19 26.95 -13.18
C ILE A 400 -17.05 27.57 -11.79
N GLU A 401 -16.74 26.76 -10.79
CA GLU A 401 -16.53 27.21 -9.41
C GLU A 401 -15.28 28.09 -9.27
N ALA A 402 -14.18 27.76 -9.95
CA ALA A 402 -12.98 28.59 -9.95
C ALA A 402 -13.25 29.99 -10.54
N ILE A 403 -13.99 30.09 -11.66
CA ILE A 403 -14.38 31.39 -12.25
C ILE A 403 -15.28 32.17 -11.28
N ALA A 404 -16.25 31.51 -10.64
CA ALA A 404 -17.12 32.13 -9.66
C ALA A 404 -16.33 32.67 -8.45
N LEU A 405 -15.35 31.90 -7.95
CA LEU A 405 -14.46 32.31 -6.86
C LEU A 405 -13.56 33.48 -7.27
N LEU A 406 -13.00 33.47 -8.49
CA LEU A 406 -12.23 34.61 -8.99
C LEU A 406 -13.10 35.87 -9.08
N ALA A 407 -14.37 35.76 -9.51
CA ALA A 407 -15.30 36.89 -9.46
C ALA A 407 -15.53 37.37 -8.02
N ILE A 408 -15.74 36.45 -7.07
CA ILE A 408 -15.88 36.77 -5.64
C ILE A 408 -14.61 37.44 -5.08
N ALA A 409 -13.42 37.07 -5.55
CA ALA A 409 -12.18 37.65 -5.06
C ALA A 409 -12.07 39.17 -5.31
N PHE A 410 -12.72 39.65 -6.37
CA PHE A 410 -12.73 41.08 -6.74
C PHE A 410 -14.03 41.81 -6.34
N ILE A 411 -14.96 41.12 -5.67
CA ILE A 411 -16.21 41.70 -5.20
C ILE A 411 -16.21 41.68 -3.65
N PRO A 412 -16.56 42.79 -2.97
CA PRO A 412 -16.45 42.90 -1.52
C PRO A 412 -17.57 42.15 -0.76
N THR A 413 -17.88 40.91 -1.15
CA THR A 413 -18.92 40.06 -0.53
C THR A 413 -18.66 39.83 0.96
N GLY A 414 -17.39 39.69 1.37
CA GLY A 414 -16.98 39.62 2.78
C GLY A 414 -17.32 40.87 3.60
N ARG A 415 -17.25 42.06 2.98
CA ARG A 415 -17.65 43.32 3.62
C ARG A 415 -19.16 43.51 3.67
N TRP A 416 -19.87 43.05 2.64
CA TRP A 416 -21.33 43.09 2.60
C TRP A 416 -21.95 42.19 3.67
N PHE A 417 -21.43 40.96 3.81
CA PHE A 417 -21.91 39.98 4.77
C PHE A 417 -20.78 39.01 5.16
N GLY A 418 -20.08 39.29 6.26
CA GLY A 418 -18.97 38.46 6.74
C GLY A 418 -18.12 39.14 7.82
N LEU A 419 -17.15 38.40 8.37
CA LEU A 419 -16.22 38.93 9.36
C LEU A 419 -15.30 40.02 8.80
N ASP A 420 -15.01 40.02 7.49
CA ASP A 420 -14.23 41.10 6.85
C ASP A 420 -14.90 42.47 7.03
N GLY A 421 -16.24 42.52 6.97
CA GLY A 421 -17.01 43.73 7.21
C GLY A 421 -16.97 44.18 8.67
N LEU A 422 -17.11 43.23 9.61
CA LEU A 422 -17.01 43.50 11.04
C LEU A 422 -15.62 44.01 11.43
N TYR A 423 -14.56 43.36 10.94
CA TYR A 423 -13.19 43.79 11.14
C TYR A 423 -12.96 45.19 10.57
N SER A 424 -13.43 45.47 9.35
CA SER A 424 -13.30 46.80 8.76
C SER A 424 -14.02 47.89 9.56
N ARG A 425 -15.17 47.59 10.20
CA ARG A 425 -15.88 48.56 11.05
C ARG A 425 -15.23 48.78 12.41
N MET A 426 -14.57 47.77 12.96
CA MET A 426 -13.92 47.84 14.27
C MET A 426 -12.53 48.48 14.21
N PHE A 427 -11.80 48.30 13.10
CA PHE A 427 -10.39 48.71 12.98
C PHE A 427 -10.11 49.65 11.79
N GLY A 428 -11.00 49.72 10.81
CA GLY A 428 -10.95 50.73 9.76
C GLY A 428 -11.81 51.92 10.18
N GLY A 429 -11.19 52.90 10.85
CA GLY A 429 -11.87 54.16 11.12
C GLY A 429 -12.48 54.74 9.85
N ASP A 430 -13.65 55.35 9.98
CA ASP A 430 -14.43 55.94 8.89
C ASP A 430 -13.54 56.82 8.01
N TYR A 431 -13.23 56.34 6.81
CA TYR A 431 -12.82 57.18 5.70
C TYR A 431 -13.98 57.14 4.70
N ASP A 432 -14.85 58.13 4.84
CA ASP A 432 -15.94 58.47 3.91
C ASP A 432 -15.45 58.57 2.45
#